data_AF-A0A933WGA2-F1
#
_entry.id   AF-A0A933WGA2-F1
#
_cell.length_a   1.000
_cell.length_b   1.000
_cell.length_c   1.000
_cell.angle_alpha   90.00
_cell.angle_beta   90.00
_cell.angle_gamma   90.00
#
_symmetry.space_group_name_H-M   'P 1'
#
loop_
_entity.id
_entity.type
_entity.pdbx_description
1 polymer ?
#
loop_
_entity_poly.entity_id
_entity_poly.type
_entity_poly.pdbx_seq_one_letter_code
_entity_poly.pdbx_strand_id
1 'polypeptide(L)'
;MATALPLEIYEILERKVGRDEAKEVIRIIDASLDAIEKRAEGVALQKKLESKDELAKELATKADMARLEGKMDADIARLEGRFEKLNQKLNFMIVLMVIALTLMNPVMAEVIKGFMK
;
A
#
# COMPACT_ATOMS: atom_id res chain seq x y z
N MET A 1 -4.50 9.69 -37.96
CA MET A 1 -4.29 10.58 -39.14
C MET A 1 -4.27 9.66 -40.33
N ALA A 2 -5.12 9.84 -41.35
CA ALA A 2 -5.18 8.92 -42.49
C ALA A 2 -3.78 8.75 -43.10
N THR A 3 -3.15 7.60 -42.84
CA THR A 3 -1.86 7.24 -43.42
C THR A 3 -2.12 6.88 -44.87
N ALA A 4 -2.13 7.88 -45.74
CA ALA A 4 -2.18 7.65 -47.16
C ALA A 4 -0.99 6.77 -47.55
N LEU A 5 -1.27 5.60 -48.13
CA LEU A 5 -0.22 4.72 -48.64
C LEU A 5 0.65 5.52 -49.63
N PRO A 6 2.00 5.40 -49.54
CA PRO A 6 2.89 6.08 -50.45
C PRO A 6 2.54 5.76 -51.91
N LEU A 7 2.60 6.78 -52.77
CA LEU A 7 2.28 6.65 -54.20
C LEU A 7 3.11 5.54 -54.88
N GLU A 8 4.34 5.35 -54.40
CA GLU A 8 5.25 4.28 -54.84
C GLU A 8 4.65 2.87 -54.69
N ILE A 9 3.86 2.63 -53.63
CA ILE A 9 3.18 1.34 -53.42
C ILE A 9 2.12 1.13 -54.50
N TYR A 10 1.34 2.17 -54.81
CA TYR A 10 0.34 2.13 -55.87
C TYR A 10 0.99 1.89 -57.24
N GLU A 11 2.07 2.60 -57.58
CA GLU A 11 2.78 2.44 -58.85
C GLU A 11 3.39 1.03 -59.03
N ILE A 12 3.90 0.44 -57.96
CA ILE A 12 4.41 -0.95 -57.96
C ILE A 12 3.27 -1.95 -58.19
N LEU A 13 2.14 -1.76 -57.51
CA LEU A 13 0.97 -2.62 -57.65
C LEU A 13 0.38 -2.50 -59.06
N GLU A 14 0.18 -1.29 -59.58
CA GLU A 14 -0.37 -1.07 -60.92
C GLU A 14 0.48 -1.73 -62.01
N ARG A 15 1.82 -1.66 -61.92
CA ARG A 15 2.72 -2.37 -62.85
C ARG A 15 2.62 -3.89 -62.78
N LYS A 16 2.38 -4.47 -61.61
CA LYS A 16 2.45 -5.93 -61.40
C LYS A 16 1.11 -6.63 -61.58
N VAL A 17 0.04 -6.02 -61.08
CA VAL A 17 -1.29 -6.65 -61.01
C VAL A 17 -2.34 -5.96 -61.87
N GLY A 18 -2.04 -4.78 -62.43
CA GLY A 18 -3.01 -3.99 -63.17
C GLY A 18 -3.72 -2.95 -62.29
N ARG A 19 -4.33 -1.95 -62.93
CA ARG A 19 -4.89 -0.76 -62.27
C ARG A 19 -6.07 -1.08 -61.35
N ASP A 20 -6.93 -2.01 -61.75
CA ASP A 20 -8.15 -2.32 -61.00
C ASP A 20 -7.84 -3.19 -59.78
N GLU A 21 -7.00 -4.24 -59.93
CA GLU A 21 -6.51 -5.02 -58.80
C GLU A 21 -5.68 -4.18 -57.81
N ALA A 22 -4.84 -3.26 -58.31
CA ALA A 22 -4.05 -2.36 -57.45
C ALA A 22 -4.94 -1.49 -56.55
N LYS A 23 -6.03 -0.93 -57.10
CA LYS A 23 -7.00 -0.15 -56.34
C LYS A 23 -7.72 -0.99 -55.28
N GLU A 24 -8.08 -2.22 -55.62
CA GLU A 24 -8.73 -3.15 -54.70
C GLU A 24 -7.81 -3.45 -53.49
N VAL A 25 -6.53 -3.75 -53.76
CA VAL A 25 -5.52 -4.04 -52.75
C VAL A 25 -5.27 -2.84 -51.83
N ILE A 26 -5.10 -1.64 -52.40
CA ILE A 26 -4.91 -0.39 -51.65
C ILE A 26 -6.10 -0.15 -50.71
N ARG A 27 -7.34 -0.34 -51.20
CA ARG A 27 -8.56 -0.17 -50.39
C ARG A 27 -8.59 -1.11 -49.19
N ILE A 28 -8.19 -2.36 -49.38
CA ILE A 28 -8.13 -3.37 -48.29
C ILE A 28 -7.04 -3.02 -47.28
N ILE A 29 -5.88 -2.52 -47.75
CA ILE A 29 -4.79 -2.11 -46.87
C ILE A 29 -5.20 -0.89 -46.04
N ASP A 30 -5.80 0.13 -46.65
CA ASP A 30 -6.29 1.32 -45.93
C ASP A 30 -7.32 0.93 -44.86
N ALA A 31 -8.28 0.07 -45.20
CA ALA A 31 -9.25 -0.44 -44.23
C ALA A 31 -8.59 -1.22 -43.09
N SER A 32 -7.52 -1.96 -43.39
CA SER A 32 -6.73 -2.71 -42.40
C SER A 32 -5.93 -1.78 -41.49
N LEU A 33 -5.31 -0.72 -42.05
CA LEU A 33 -4.57 0.29 -41.29
C LEU A 33 -5.50 1.07 -40.36
N ASP A 34 -6.67 1.49 -40.83
CA ASP A 34 -7.70 2.14 -40.01
C ASP A 34 -8.15 1.24 -38.85
N ALA A 35 -8.33 -0.06 -39.10
CA ALA A 35 -8.69 -1.03 -38.06
C ALA A 35 -7.57 -1.19 -37.03
N ILE A 36 -6.31 -1.21 -37.48
CA ILE A 36 -5.14 -1.28 -36.60
C ILE A 36 -5.01 0.00 -35.77
N GLU A 37 -5.17 1.19 -36.35
CA GLU A 37 -5.09 2.48 -35.65
C GLU A 37 -6.18 2.56 -34.57
N LYS A 38 -7.44 2.26 -34.91
CA LYS A 38 -8.55 2.21 -33.94
C LYS A 38 -8.29 1.20 -32.81
N ARG A 39 -7.71 0.04 -33.13
CA ARG A 39 -7.37 -0.96 -32.12
C ARG A 39 -6.20 -0.51 -31.24
N ALA A 40 -5.20 0.16 -31.82
CA ALA A 40 -4.07 0.70 -31.08
C ALA A 40 -4.50 1.81 -30.12
N GLU A 41 -5.37 2.73 -30.57
CA GLU A 41 -5.98 3.76 -29.71
C GLU A 41 -6.80 3.12 -28.58
N GLY A 42 -7.62 2.10 -28.90
CA GLY A 42 -8.39 1.36 -27.91
C GLY A 42 -7.52 0.68 -26.85
N VAL A 43 -6.45 0.01 -27.28
CA VAL A 43 -5.49 -0.65 -26.37
C VAL A 43 -4.71 0.37 -25.54
N ALA A 44 -4.30 1.50 -26.13
CA ALA A 44 -3.61 2.56 -25.41
C ALA A 44 -4.51 3.18 -24.33
N LEU A 45 -5.78 3.42 -24.65
CA LEU A 45 -6.77 3.92 -23.70
C LEU A 45 -7.03 2.89 -22.59
N GLN A 46 -7.21 1.62 -22.94
CA GLN A 46 -7.41 0.53 -22.00
C GLN A 46 -6.24 0.40 -21.03
N LYS A 47 -5.00 0.32 -21.53
CA LYS A 47 -3.80 0.24 -20.68
C LYS A 47 -3.69 1.44 -19.75
N LYS A 48 -4.00 2.65 -20.24
CA LYS A 48 -4.00 3.86 -19.40
C LYS A 48 -5.04 3.79 -18.28
N LEU A 49 -6.19 3.17 -18.52
CA LEU A 49 -7.23 2.96 -17.50
C LEU A 49 -6.82 1.88 -16.49
N GLU A 50 -6.30 0.75 -16.96
CA GLU A 50 -5.81 -0.35 -16.12
C GLU A 50 -4.69 0.12 -15.18
N SER A 51 -3.68 0.84 -15.70
CA SER A 51 -2.61 1.39 -14.87
C SER A 51 -3.12 2.40 -13.84
N LYS A 52 -4.15 3.19 -14.16
CA LYS A 52 -4.75 4.10 -13.19
C LYS A 52 -5.48 3.36 -12.07
N ASP A 53 -6.19 2.29 -12.40
CA ASP A 53 -6.91 1.46 -11.43
C ASP A 53 -5.94 0.71 -10.50
N GLU A 54 -4.85 0.15 -11.05
CA GLU A 54 -3.78 -0.48 -10.27
C GLU A 54 -3.12 0.50 -9.31
N LEU A 55 -2.75 1.71 -9.79
CA LEU A 55 -2.17 2.76 -8.95
C LEU A 55 -3.15 3.20 -7.84
N ALA A 56 -4.45 3.32 -8.14
CA ALA A 56 -5.45 3.67 -7.13
C ALA A 56 -5.56 2.59 -6.04
N LYS A 57 -5.54 1.30 -6.42
CA LYS A 57 -5.55 0.16 -5.48
C LYS A 57 -4.31 0.10 -4.62
N GLU A 58 -3.12 0.28 -5.19
CA GLU A 58 -1.87 0.31 -4.43
C GLU A 58 -1.84 1.46 -3.42
N LEU A 59 -2.27 2.67 -3.83
CA LEU A 59 -2.32 3.83 -2.95
C LEU A 59 -3.31 3.63 -1.79
N ALA A 60 -4.49 3.07 -2.07
CA ALA A 60 -5.46 2.74 -1.03
C ALA A 60 -4.87 1.73 -0.03
N THR A 61 -4.21 0.69 -0.53
CA THR A 61 -3.59 -0.35 0.31
C THR A 61 -2.46 0.23 1.17
N LYS A 62 -1.62 1.12 0.63
CA LYS A 62 -0.57 1.82 1.40
C LYS A 62 -1.14 2.72 2.49
N ALA A 63 -2.22 3.44 2.19
CA ALA A 63 -2.90 4.27 3.18
C ALA A 63 -3.50 3.42 4.31
N ASP A 64 -4.09 2.28 3.99
CA ASP A 64 -4.63 1.33 4.97
C ASP A 64 -3.52 0.72 5.84
N MET A 65 -2.38 0.36 5.23
CA MET A 65 -1.20 -0.12 5.97
C MET A 65 -0.68 0.93 6.95
N ALA A 66 -0.46 2.18 6.52
CA ALA A 66 -0.01 3.25 7.40
C ALA A 66 -0.99 3.52 8.55
N ARG A 67 -2.30 3.41 8.29
CA ARG A 67 -3.33 3.53 9.32
C ARG A 67 -3.30 2.38 10.32
N LEU A 68 -3.01 1.16 9.87
CA LEU A 68 -2.86 -0.01 10.74
C LEU A 68 -1.60 0.09 11.61
N GLU A 69 -0.46 0.50 11.03
CA GLU A 69 0.78 0.76 11.77
C GLU A 69 0.55 1.79 12.87
N GLY A 70 -0.06 2.94 12.55
CA GLY A 70 -0.36 3.96 13.56
C GLY A 70 -1.31 3.50 14.68
N LYS A 71 -2.25 2.58 14.37
CA LYS A 71 -3.09 1.95 15.41
C LYS A 71 -2.29 0.99 16.28
N MET A 72 -1.41 0.19 15.68
CA MET A 72 -0.54 -0.73 16.42
C MET A 72 0.39 0.03 17.37
N ASP A 73 1.03 1.10 16.90
CA ASP A 73 1.90 1.94 17.74
C ASP A 73 1.12 2.54 18.92
N ALA A 74 -0.10 3.02 18.68
CA ALA A 74 -0.96 3.54 19.74
C ALA A 74 -1.35 2.47 20.76
N ASP A 75 -1.66 1.25 20.30
CA ASP A 75 -1.98 0.13 21.17
C ASP A 75 -0.76 -0.34 21.98
N ILE A 76 0.43 -0.38 21.38
CA ILE A 76 1.70 -0.68 22.06
C ILE A 76 1.96 0.36 23.15
N ALA A 77 1.90 1.66 22.83
CA ALA A 77 2.10 2.72 23.81
C ALA A 77 1.09 2.65 24.97
N ARG A 78 -0.16 2.30 24.68
CA ARG A 78 -1.20 2.11 25.70
C ARG A 78 -0.91 0.89 26.59
N LEU A 79 -0.41 -0.20 26.02
CA LEU A 79 -0.02 -1.40 26.75
C LEU A 79 1.20 -1.15 27.63
N GLU A 80 2.23 -0.50 27.12
CA GLU A 80 3.41 -0.08 27.89
C GLU A 80 3.01 0.80 29.08
N GLY A 81 2.16 1.80 28.86
CA GLY A 81 1.66 2.66 29.94
C GLY A 81 0.82 1.91 30.99
N ARG A 82 0.10 0.84 30.60
CA ARG A 82 -0.60 -0.04 31.55
C ARG A 82 0.37 -0.91 32.32
N PHE A 83 1.39 -1.44 31.66
CA PHE A 83 2.42 -2.27 32.26
C PHE A 83 3.21 -1.49 33.30
N GLU A 84 3.61 -0.27 32.98
CA GLU A 84 4.33 0.62 33.90
C GLU A 84 3.49 0.94 35.15
N LYS A 85 2.21 1.26 34.97
CA LYS A 85 1.29 1.46 36.11
C LYS A 85 1.15 0.20 36.97
N LEU A 86 1.12 -0.98 36.36
CA LEU A 86 1.04 -2.24 37.08
C LEU A 86 2.34 -2.50 37.86
N ASN A 87 3.48 -2.25 37.24
CA ASN A 87 4.80 -2.38 37.85
C ASN A 87 4.94 -1.45 39.08
N GLN A 88 4.51 -0.19 38.97
CA GLN A 88 4.49 0.75 40.09
C GLN A 88 3.59 0.27 41.24
N LYS A 89 2.39 -0.23 40.95
CA LYS A 89 1.49 -0.79 41.96
C LYS A 89 2.09 -2.01 42.66
N LEU A 90 2.72 -2.91 41.90
CA LEU A 90 3.38 -4.09 42.45
C LEU A 90 4.57 -3.69 43.34
N ASN A 91 5.43 -2.78 42.89
CA ASN A 91 6.55 -2.28 43.67
C ASN A 91 6.07 -1.66 44.99
N PHE A 92 5.04 -0.81 44.94
CA PHE A 92 4.46 -0.21 46.14
C PHE A 92 3.90 -1.27 47.10
N MET A 93 3.18 -2.27 46.58
CA MET A 93 2.64 -3.36 47.37
C MET A 93 3.75 -4.21 48.03
N ILE A 94 4.84 -4.49 47.31
CA ILE A 94 6.01 -5.20 47.85
C ILE A 94 6.64 -4.39 48.99
N VAL A 95 6.83 -3.08 48.81
CA VAL A 95 7.37 -2.21 49.86
C VAL A 95 6.48 -2.23 51.10
N LEU A 96 5.17 -2.10 50.93
CA LEU A 96 4.22 -2.18 52.05
C LEU A 96 4.26 -3.55 52.75
N MET A 97 4.37 -4.63 51.98
CA MET A 97 4.50 -5.99 52.52
C MET A 97 5.78 -6.15 53.35
N VAL A 98 6.92 -5.64 52.86
CA VAL A 98 8.19 -5.67 53.58
C VAL A 98 8.11 -4.87 54.87
N ILE A 99 7.51 -3.67 54.84
CA ILE A 99 7.29 -2.85 56.05
C ILE A 99 6.41 -3.61 57.04
N ALA A 100 5.28 -4.18 56.60
CA ALA A 100 4.38 -4.92 57.46
C ALA A 100 5.06 -6.12 58.14
N LEU A 101 5.81 -6.93 57.38
CA LEU A 101 6.59 -8.04 57.92
C LEU A 101 7.66 -7.58 58.91
N THR A 102 8.32 -6.46 58.61
CA THR A 102 9.35 -5.87 59.48
C THR A 102 8.76 -5.39 60.81
N LEU A 103 7.60 -4.73 60.77
CA LEU A 103 6.92 -4.24 61.99
C LEU A 103 6.36 -5.37 62.86
N MET A 104 5.99 -6.51 62.26
CA MET A 104 5.55 -7.70 63.00
C MET A 104 6.70 -8.47 63.66
N ASN A 105 7.96 -8.12 63.37
CA ASN A 105 9.11 -8.76 63.99
C ASN A 105 9.27 -8.29 65.46
N PRO A 106 9.34 -9.18 66.46
CA PRO A 106 9.54 -8.82 67.87
C PRO A 106 10.77 -7.93 68.09
N VAL A 107 11.85 -8.14 67.34
CA VAL A 107 13.07 -7.31 67.40
C VAL A 107 12.76 -5.84 67.07
N MET A 108 11.95 -5.59 66.04
CA MET A 108 11.58 -4.23 65.65
C MET A 108 10.62 -3.59 66.65
N ALA A 109 9.72 -4.36 67.26
CA ALA A 109 8.84 -3.87 68.31
C ALA A 109 9.62 -3.37 69.54
N GLU A 110 10.74 -4.02 69.88
CA GLU A 110 11.64 -3.58 70.95
C GLU A 110 12.39 -2.28 70.58
N VAL A 111 12.91 -2.17 69.35
CA VAL A 111 13.57 -0.95 68.86
C VAL A 111 12.62 0.24 68.93
N ILE A 112 11.38 0.07 68.47
CA ILE A 112 10.35 1.13 68.51
C ILE A 112 10.03 1.55 69.95
N LYS A 113 9.91 0.59 70.88
CA LYS A 113 9.73 0.89 72.31
C LYS A 113 10.93 1.64 72.90
N GLY A 114 12.15 1.32 72.48
CA GLY A 114 13.37 2.01 72.89
C GLY A 114 13.43 3.47 72.43
N PHE A 115 12.84 3.79 71.27
CA PHE A 115 12.72 5.17 70.77
C PHE A 115 11.59 5.97 71.44
N MET A 116 10.59 5.30 72.03
CA MET A 116 9.46 5.94 72.71
C MET A 116 9.66 6.16 74.22
N LYS A 117 10.80 5.73 74.76
CA LYS A 117 11.26 6.05 76.12
C LYS A 117 12.18 7.26 76.08
#